data_AF-B4MBR8-F1
#
_entry.id   AF-B4MBR8-F1
#
_cell.length_a   1.000
_cell.length_b   1.000
_cell.length_c   1.000
_cell.angle_alpha   90.00
_cell.angle_beta   90.00
_cell.angle_gamma   90.00
#
_symmetry.space_group_name_H-M   'P 1'
#
loop_
_entity.id
_entity.type
_entity.pdbx_description
1 polymer ?
#
loop_
_entity_poly.entity_id
_entity_poly.type
_entity_poly.pdbx_seq_one_letter_code
_entity_poly.pdbx_strand_id
1 'polypeptide(L)'
;MKLNALLLSLAVMATATVGQVSAKFQIRTHDDAVQAHEECLEQYHVPDDIYEKFLNYEFPEHRRTPCYVKCFVEKMGLFTERKGFNEKAIIAQFTSNNFKDLEPVRHGLEKCIDHNEAESDVCTWANRVFSCWLPINRHVVRKTVADLTGDAQILEKCLSEISSPERIDSDLRKLARYANWTSEELPCLMRCLASEKGWFDIQANRWHKQRLAEELGADIYNYCRYELRRKTRDGCSYAHRGLRCLKQAELHAGNSLTILLLCSSQLNATNVQLLQYSQLKPNESIPCLFQCFADALSLYDEAGSWRLLNWQQAFGPTRQEPQPDYSACRTSDEQRRLAASKCAWMYDEYLCWERVNGNLNGTNVV
;
A
#
# COMPACT_ATOMS: atom_id res chain seq x y z
N MET A 1 -53.79 -40.52 -48.04
CA MET A 1 -52.32 -40.42 -48.23
C MET A 1 -51.70 -41.20 -47.08
N LYS A 2 -51.53 -42.53 -47.25
CA LYS A 2 -50.27 -43.22 -47.58
C LYS A 2 -49.15 -42.86 -46.57
N LEU A 3 -48.54 -43.77 -45.81
CA LEU A 3 -48.49 -45.23 -45.84
C LEU A 3 -47.74 -45.68 -44.54
N ASN A 4 -48.16 -46.80 -43.93
CA ASN A 4 -47.33 -47.84 -43.27
C ASN A 4 -46.32 -47.46 -42.16
N ALA A 5 -46.08 -48.23 -41.11
CA ALA A 5 -46.52 -49.53 -40.63
C ALA A 5 -45.73 -49.79 -39.33
N LEU A 6 -46.33 -50.55 -38.39
CA LEU A 6 -45.71 -51.56 -37.50
C LEU A 6 -44.44 -51.16 -36.67
N LEU A 7 -44.19 -51.58 -35.44
CA LEU A 7 -44.80 -52.39 -34.39
C LEU A 7 -43.76 -52.38 -33.24
N LEU A 8 -44.23 -52.57 -32.01
CA LEU A 8 -43.59 -53.36 -30.95
C LEU A 8 -42.25 -52.91 -30.32
N SER A 9 -42.40 -52.36 -29.11
CA SER A 9 -41.88 -52.87 -27.82
C SER A 9 -40.36 -52.99 -27.53
N LEU A 10 -40.05 -52.46 -26.34
CA LEU A 10 -39.10 -52.90 -25.31
C LEU A 10 -37.66 -52.37 -25.32
N ALA A 11 -37.38 -51.71 -24.19
CA ALA A 11 -36.11 -51.49 -23.51
C ALA A 11 -35.13 -50.50 -24.15
N VAL A 12 -34.69 -49.52 -23.36
CA VAL A 12 -33.32 -49.46 -22.85
C VAL A 12 -33.22 -48.29 -21.86
N MET A 13 -32.62 -48.60 -20.72
CA MET A 13 -32.27 -47.67 -19.65
C MET A 13 -31.63 -46.40 -20.20
N ALA A 14 -32.14 -45.24 -19.76
CA ALA A 14 -31.50 -43.96 -19.96
C ALA A 14 -30.21 -43.90 -19.13
N THR A 15 -29.11 -44.41 -19.67
CA THR A 15 -27.77 -44.00 -19.21
C THR A 15 -27.51 -42.61 -19.76
N ALA A 16 -27.90 -41.60 -18.99
CA ALA A 16 -27.39 -40.25 -19.16
C ALA A 16 -25.88 -40.27 -18.86
N THR A 17 -25.07 -40.45 -19.90
CA THR A 17 -23.65 -40.16 -19.83
C THR A 17 -23.50 -38.64 -19.70
N VAL A 18 -23.32 -38.17 -18.46
CA VAL A 18 -22.83 -36.82 -18.21
C VAL A 18 -21.38 -36.78 -18.69
N GLY A 19 -21.16 -36.29 -19.91
CA GLY A 19 -19.85 -35.92 -20.38
C GLY A 19 -19.30 -34.80 -19.50
N GLN A 20 -18.34 -35.10 -18.63
CA GLN A 20 -17.56 -34.08 -17.94
C GLN A 20 -16.66 -33.38 -18.95
N VAL A 21 -17.08 -32.22 -19.46
CA VAL A 21 -16.17 -31.30 -20.12
C VAL A 21 -15.28 -30.69 -19.03
N SER A 22 -14.03 -31.15 -18.94
CA SER A 22 -13.03 -30.45 -18.14
C SER A 22 -12.81 -29.08 -18.76
N ALA A 23 -13.38 -28.03 -18.18
CA ALA A 23 -13.14 -26.66 -18.60
C ALA A 23 -11.61 -26.40 -18.59
N LYS A 24 -11.07 -25.89 -19.70
CA LYS A 24 -9.67 -25.46 -19.76
C LYS A 24 -9.48 -24.28 -18.81
N PHE A 25 -8.37 -24.26 -18.07
CA PHE A 25 -8.01 -23.14 -17.21
C PHE A 25 -7.92 -21.84 -18.02
N GLN A 26 -8.55 -20.78 -17.52
CA GLN A 26 -8.49 -19.44 -18.09
C GLN A 26 -7.45 -18.63 -17.31
N ILE A 27 -6.50 -18.04 -18.03
CA ILE A 27 -5.50 -17.13 -17.44
C ILE A 27 -6.23 -15.92 -16.85
N ARG A 28 -5.89 -15.61 -15.60
CA ARG A 28 -6.41 -14.47 -14.84
C ARG A 28 -5.59 -13.22 -15.08
N THR A 29 -6.27 -12.09 -15.23
CA THR A 29 -5.65 -10.78 -15.44
C THR A 29 -5.28 -10.12 -14.10
N HIS A 30 -4.70 -8.93 -14.18
CA HIS A 30 -4.55 -8.06 -13.02
C HIS A 30 -5.93 -7.71 -12.43
N ASP A 31 -6.91 -7.32 -13.25
CA ASP A 31 -8.25 -6.96 -12.76
C ASP A 31 -8.93 -8.13 -12.04
N ASP A 32 -8.76 -9.36 -12.54
CA ASP A 32 -9.24 -10.57 -11.86
C ASP A 32 -8.60 -10.72 -10.46
N ALA A 33 -7.31 -10.40 -10.33
CA ALA A 33 -6.58 -10.46 -9.06
C ALA A 33 -7.02 -9.35 -8.08
N VAL A 34 -7.30 -8.14 -8.59
CA VAL A 34 -7.87 -7.04 -7.78
C VAL A 34 -9.23 -7.44 -7.23
N GLN A 35 -10.10 -7.93 -8.11
CA GLN A 35 -11.42 -8.39 -7.70
C GLN A 35 -11.31 -9.53 -6.67
N ALA A 36 -10.40 -10.48 -6.87
CA ALA A 36 -10.16 -11.55 -5.89
C ALA A 36 -9.68 -10.99 -4.53
N HIS A 37 -8.78 -10.00 -4.53
CA HIS A 37 -8.33 -9.35 -3.29
C HIS A 37 -9.47 -8.64 -2.56
N GLU A 38 -10.30 -7.87 -3.27
CA GLU A 38 -11.45 -7.16 -2.71
C GLU A 38 -12.50 -8.13 -2.11
N GLU A 39 -12.89 -9.17 -2.87
CA GLU A 39 -13.86 -10.16 -2.41
C GLU A 39 -13.35 -10.93 -1.18
N CYS A 40 -12.07 -11.30 -1.16
CA CYS A 40 -11.49 -12.02 -0.04
C CYS A 40 -11.24 -11.10 1.18
N LEU A 41 -10.96 -9.81 0.97
CA LEU A 41 -10.88 -8.82 2.05
C LEU A 41 -12.23 -8.70 2.75
N GLU A 42 -13.30 -8.51 1.98
CA GLU A 42 -14.66 -8.39 2.50
C GLU A 42 -15.07 -9.66 3.26
N GLN A 43 -14.81 -10.84 2.67
CA GLN A 43 -15.20 -12.11 3.29
C GLN A 43 -14.49 -12.36 4.62
N TYR A 44 -13.18 -12.09 4.71
CA TYR A 44 -12.38 -12.43 5.90
C TYR A 44 -12.10 -11.25 6.83
N HIS A 45 -12.55 -10.05 6.46
CA HIS A 45 -12.43 -8.80 7.21
C HIS A 45 -10.98 -8.57 7.66
N VAL A 46 -10.00 -8.70 6.77
CA VAL A 46 -8.58 -8.54 7.12
C VAL A 46 -8.30 -7.11 7.57
N PRO A 47 -7.53 -6.88 8.67
CA PRO A 47 -7.11 -5.54 9.06
C PRO A 47 -6.29 -4.83 7.97
N ASP A 48 -6.47 -3.52 7.81
CA ASP A 48 -5.86 -2.74 6.72
C ASP A 48 -4.33 -2.86 6.70
N ASP A 49 -3.67 -2.83 7.86
CA ASP A 49 -2.21 -2.96 8.02
C ASP A 49 -1.66 -4.31 7.53
N ILE A 50 -2.48 -5.36 7.60
CA ILE A 50 -2.16 -6.68 7.07
C ILE A 50 -2.50 -6.75 5.58
N TYR A 51 -3.63 -6.18 5.17
CA TYR A 51 -4.09 -6.18 3.78
C TYR A 51 -3.15 -5.42 2.84
N GLU A 52 -2.57 -4.30 3.27
CA GLU A 52 -1.56 -3.56 2.50
C GLU A 52 -0.36 -4.44 2.08
N LYS A 53 0.04 -5.40 2.93
CA LYS A 53 1.11 -6.35 2.61
C LYS A 53 0.64 -7.37 1.57
N PHE A 54 -0.62 -7.80 1.63
CA PHE A 54 -1.20 -8.74 0.66
C PHE A 54 -1.19 -8.17 -0.77
N LEU A 55 -1.46 -6.87 -0.93
CA LEU A 55 -1.39 -6.18 -2.23
C LEU A 55 0.01 -6.21 -2.87
N ASN A 56 1.05 -6.34 -2.03
CA ASN A 56 2.44 -6.51 -2.47
C ASN A 56 2.86 -7.98 -2.62
N TYR A 57 1.89 -8.90 -2.53
CA TYR A 57 2.10 -10.35 -2.51
C TYR A 57 3.05 -10.77 -1.38
N GLU A 58 2.84 -10.18 -0.20
CA GLU A 58 3.48 -10.55 1.05
C GLU A 58 2.41 -10.96 2.06
N PHE A 59 2.41 -12.23 2.46
CA PHE A 59 1.36 -12.81 3.30
C PHE A 59 1.94 -13.16 4.68
N PRO A 60 2.07 -12.18 5.60
CA PRO A 60 2.65 -12.42 6.92
C PRO A 60 1.79 -13.35 7.77
N GLU A 61 2.40 -13.91 8.81
CA GLU A 61 1.70 -14.68 9.82
C GLU A 61 0.67 -13.80 10.55
N HIS A 62 -0.60 -14.16 10.39
CA HIS A 62 -1.72 -13.55 11.08
C HIS A 62 -2.91 -14.50 11.04
N ARG A 63 -3.77 -14.48 12.06
CA ARG A 63 -4.90 -15.42 12.21
C ARG A 63 -5.87 -15.45 11.03
N ARG A 64 -5.96 -14.36 10.26
CA ARG A 64 -6.85 -14.24 9.08
C ARG A 64 -6.15 -14.60 7.76
N THR A 65 -4.81 -14.64 7.74
CA THR A 65 -4.03 -14.89 6.51
C THR A 65 -4.37 -16.24 5.86
N PRO A 66 -4.48 -17.36 6.60
CA PRO A 66 -4.62 -18.66 5.94
C PRO A 66 -5.88 -18.77 5.09
N CYS A 67 -7.03 -18.36 5.62
CA CYS A 67 -8.28 -18.44 4.87
C CYS A 67 -8.39 -17.34 3.80
N TYR A 68 -7.77 -16.19 4.00
CA TYR A 68 -7.65 -15.19 2.94
C TYR A 68 -6.86 -15.74 1.75
N VAL A 69 -5.69 -16.37 2.00
CA VAL A 69 -4.87 -16.98 0.96
C VAL A 69 -5.65 -18.05 0.21
N LYS A 70 -6.32 -18.95 0.94
CA LYS A 70 -7.20 -19.97 0.38
C LYS A 70 -8.23 -19.37 -0.56
N CYS A 71 -8.94 -18.33 -0.13
CA CYS A 71 -9.91 -17.62 -0.95
C CYS A 71 -9.27 -17.04 -2.23
N PHE A 72 -8.16 -16.34 -2.09
CA PHE A 72 -7.47 -15.73 -3.22
C PHE A 72 -7.05 -16.78 -4.27
N VAL A 73 -6.39 -17.86 -3.85
CA VAL A 73 -5.92 -18.89 -4.80
C VAL A 73 -7.07 -19.69 -5.43
N GLU A 74 -8.23 -19.79 -4.79
CA GLU A 74 -9.45 -20.37 -5.37
C GLU A 74 -10.08 -19.45 -6.41
N LYS A 75 -10.21 -18.15 -6.12
CA LYS A 75 -10.73 -17.14 -7.04
C LYS A 75 -9.86 -17.04 -8.30
N MET A 76 -8.55 -17.15 -8.11
CA MET A 76 -7.58 -17.23 -9.21
C MET A 76 -7.62 -18.57 -9.96
N GLY A 77 -8.40 -19.56 -9.51
CA GLY A 77 -8.55 -20.87 -10.15
C GLY A 77 -7.33 -21.77 -10.02
N LEU A 78 -6.44 -21.47 -9.08
CA LEU A 78 -5.17 -22.19 -8.86
C LEU A 78 -5.32 -23.31 -7.83
N PHE A 79 -6.34 -23.25 -6.98
CA PHE A 79 -6.59 -24.21 -5.92
C PHE A 79 -8.07 -24.61 -5.87
N THR A 80 -8.35 -25.82 -5.39
CA THR A 80 -9.69 -26.23 -4.96
C THR A 80 -9.58 -27.10 -3.71
N GLU A 81 -10.53 -26.99 -2.79
CA GLU A 81 -10.52 -27.77 -1.54
C GLU A 81 -10.38 -29.29 -1.77
N ARG A 82 -10.94 -29.81 -2.88
CA ARG A 82 -10.96 -31.25 -3.16
C ARG A 82 -9.68 -31.78 -3.79
N LYS A 83 -8.99 -30.98 -4.61
CA LYS A 83 -7.85 -31.44 -5.42
C LYS A 83 -6.53 -30.77 -5.06
N GLY A 84 -6.56 -29.74 -4.22
CA GLY A 84 -5.40 -28.93 -3.92
C GLY A 84 -5.04 -27.98 -5.06
N PHE A 85 -3.77 -27.61 -5.11
CA PHE A 85 -3.22 -26.76 -6.16
C PHE A 85 -3.16 -27.48 -7.50
N ASN A 86 -3.55 -26.76 -8.56
CA ASN A 86 -3.47 -27.25 -9.93
C ASN A 86 -2.17 -26.74 -10.58
N GLU A 87 -1.14 -27.59 -10.56
CA GLU A 87 0.19 -27.27 -11.13
C GLU A 87 0.12 -26.77 -12.57
N LYS A 88 -0.74 -27.38 -13.40
CA LYS A 88 -0.89 -26.96 -14.81
C LYS A 88 -1.48 -25.56 -14.93
N ALA A 89 -2.42 -25.22 -14.05
CA ALA A 89 -2.98 -23.87 -13.99
C ALA A 89 -1.94 -22.85 -13.52
N ILE A 90 -1.14 -23.19 -12.50
CA ILE A 90 -0.06 -22.32 -12.00
C ILE A 90 0.98 -22.07 -13.10
N ILE A 91 1.44 -23.11 -13.78
CA ILE A 91 2.38 -22.97 -14.90
C ILE A 91 1.76 -22.11 -16.00
N ALA A 92 0.52 -22.39 -16.42
CA ALA A 92 -0.15 -21.61 -17.46
C ALA A 92 -0.32 -20.14 -17.06
N GLN A 93 -0.73 -19.87 -15.81
CA GLN A 93 -0.93 -18.52 -15.29
C GLN A 93 0.36 -17.70 -15.35
N PHE A 94 1.45 -18.23 -14.80
CA PHE A 94 2.67 -17.44 -14.53
C PHE A 94 3.74 -17.51 -15.63
N THR A 95 3.57 -18.33 -16.66
CA THR A 95 4.57 -18.50 -17.73
C THR A 95 4.06 -18.13 -19.14
N SER A 96 2.75 -17.88 -19.28
CA SER A 96 2.08 -17.64 -20.56
C SER A 96 2.74 -16.55 -21.42
N ASN A 97 3.22 -15.48 -20.78
CA ASN A 97 3.78 -14.31 -21.46
C ASN A 97 5.32 -14.34 -21.55
N ASN A 98 6.00 -15.25 -20.87
CA ASN A 98 7.46 -15.32 -20.86
C ASN A 98 7.97 -16.71 -20.47
N PHE A 99 8.49 -17.45 -21.46
CA PHE A 99 9.00 -18.81 -21.27
C PHE A 99 10.18 -18.88 -20.29
N LYS A 100 10.94 -17.79 -20.09
CA LYS A 100 12.05 -17.77 -19.11
C LYS A 100 11.58 -17.94 -17.67
N ASP A 101 10.31 -17.67 -17.39
CA ASP A 101 9.72 -17.78 -16.05
C ASP A 101 9.32 -19.25 -15.72
N LEU A 102 9.41 -20.18 -16.70
CA LEU A 102 9.02 -21.58 -16.53
C LEU A 102 9.86 -22.35 -15.51
N GLU A 103 11.18 -22.26 -15.61
CA GLU A 103 12.08 -23.02 -14.74
C GLU A 103 11.95 -22.60 -13.26
N PRO A 104 11.97 -21.30 -12.89
CA PRO A 104 11.68 -20.85 -11.52
C PRO A 104 10.32 -21.33 -10.99
N VAL A 105 9.26 -21.21 -11.81
CA VAL A 105 7.89 -21.61 -11.42
C VAL A 105 7.83 -23.10 -11.13
N ARG A 106 8.41 -23.94 -12.00
CA ARG A 106 8.49 -25.39 -11.80
C ARG A 106 9.32 -25.75 -10.58
N HIS A 107 10.48 -25.13 -10.39
CA HIS A 107 11.32 -25.36 -9.23
C HIS A 107 10.58 -25.07 -7.91
N GLY A 108 9.83 -23.96 -7.85
CA GLY A 108 9.02 -23.64 -6.68
C GLY A 108 7.93 -24.69 -6.43
N LEU A 109 7.26 -25.16 -7.50
CA LEU A 109 6.22 -26.20 -7.38
C LEU A 109 6.82 -27.49 -6.83
N GLU A 110 7.90 -27.98 -7.44
CA GLU A 110 8.60 -29.20 -7.02
C GLU A 110 9.04 -29.16 -5.55
N LYS A 111 9.37 -27.97 -5.03
CA LYS A 111 9.82 -27.78 -3.64
C LYS A 111 8.69 -27.65 -2.62
N CYS A 112 7.56 -27.07 -3.01
CA CYS A 112 6.56 -26.57 -2.05
C CYS A 112 5.18 -27.20 -2.17
N ILE A 113 4.86 -27.84 -3.29
CA ILE A 113 3.55 -28.45 -3.45
C ILE A 113 3.44 -29.71 -2.60
N ASP A 114 2.29 -29.85 -1.94
CA ASP A 114 1.97 -30.98 -1.08
C ASP A 114 0.49 -31.35 -1.29
N HIS A 115 0.15 -32.63 -1.11
CA HIS A 115 -1.21 -33.16 -1.31
C HIS A 115 -1.99 -33.26 0.02
N ASN A 116 -1.71 -32.36 0.97
CA ASN A 116 -2.24 -32.32 2.32
C ASN A 116 -1.87 -33.54 3.18
N GLU A 117 -0.62 -34.00 3.08
CA GLU A 117 -0.09 -35.13 3.85
C GLU A 117 -0.16 -34.89 5.38
N ALA A 118 -0.24 -33.63 5.80
CA ALA A 118 -0.41 -33.23 7.19
C ALA A 118 -1.88 -33.24 7.68
N GLU A 119 -2.84 -33.57 6.81
CA GLU A 119 -4.29 -33.59 7.10
C GLU A 119 -4.82 -32.31 7.78
N SER A 120 -4.18 -31.18 7.47
CA SER A 120 -4.56 -29.88 8.02
C SER A 120 -5.88 -29.38 7.42
N ASP A 121 -6.53 -28.43 8.10
CA ASP A 121 -7.68 -27.74 7.53
C ASP A 121 -7.30 -27.05 6.20
N VAL A 122 -8.30 -26.83 5.35
CA VAL A 122 -8.10 -26.38 3.97
C VAL A 122 -7.42 -25.00 3.91
N CYS A 123 -7.71 -24.11 4.86
CA CYS A 123 -7.06 -22.80 4.91
C CYS A 123 -5.57 -22.94 5.24
N THR A 124 -5.25 -23.73 6.26
CA THR A 124 -3.87 -24.01 6.66
C THR A 124 -3.10 -24.71 5.54
N TRP A 125 -3.70 -25.67 4.84
CA TRP A 125 -3.09 -26.34 3.71
C TRP A 125 -2.78 -25.37 2.56
N ALA A 126 -3.79 -24.62 2.10
CA ALA A 126 -3.61 -23.67 1.01
C ALA A 126 -2.53 -22.64 1.34
N ASN A 127 -2.55 -22.12 2.57
CA ASN A 127 -1.57 -21.16 3.06
C ASN A 127 -0.17 -21.75 3.15
N ARG A 128 0.01 -22.95 3.70
CA ARG A 128 1.33 -23.58 3.83
C ARG A 128 2.02 -23.71 2.47
N VAL A 129 1.33 -24.25 1.48
CA VAL A 129 1.88 -24.43 0.13
C VAL A 129 2.17 -23.07 -0.50
N PHE A 130 1.23 -22.12 -0.44
CA PHE A 130 1.41 -20.81 -1.08
C PHE A 130 2.48 -19.96 -0.40
N SER A 131 2.56 -19.96 0.94
CA SER A 131 3.60 -19.27 1.71
C SER A 131 4.99 -19.87 1.50
N CYS A 132 5.10 -21.15 1.14
CA CYS A 132 6.37 -21.74 0.70
C CYS A 132 6.71 -21.31 -0.74
N TRP A 133 5.74 -21.41 -1.65
CA TRP A 133 5.97 -21.21 -3.09
C TRP A 133 6.17 -19.74 -3.47
N LEU A 134 5.39 -18.84 -2.88
CA LEU A 134 5.35 -17.43 -3.27
C LEU A 134 6.68 -16.71 -3.06
N PRO A 135 7.42 -16.83 -1.94
CA PRO A 135 8.71 -16.16 -1.79
C PRO A 135 9.73 -16.53 -2.88
N ILE A 136 9.68 -17.75 -3.42
CA ILE A 136 10.53 -18.23 -4.52
C ILE A 136 10.14 -17.53 -5.84
N ASN A 137 8.84 -17.37 -6.08
CA ASN A 137 8.28 -16.93 -7.36
C ASN A 137 7.64 -15.52 -7.32
N ARG A 138 7.81 -14.77 -6.24
CA ARG A 138 7.14 -13.47 -6.00
C ARG A 138 7.40 -12.47 -7.13
N HIS A 139 8.60 -12.48 -7.69
CA HIS A 139 8.96 -11.64 -8.84
C HIS A 139 8.11 -11.96 -10.08
N VAL A 140 7.85 -13.25 -10.35
CA VAL A 140 6.97 -13.68 -11.46
C VAL A 140 5.52 -13.31 -11.17
N VAL A 141 5.03 -13.64 -9.97
CA VAL A 141 3.64 -13.33 -9.56
C VAL A 141 3.36 -11.85 -9.69
N ARG A 142 4.20 -10.99 -9.11
CA ARG A 142 4.01 -9.54 -9.19
C ARG A 142 4.05 -9.05 -10.64
N LYS A 143 4.92 -9.60 -11.48
CA LYS A 143 4.97 -9.24 -12.91
C LYS A 143 3.69 -9.63 -13.65
N THR A 144 3.06 -10.75 -13.29
CA THR A 144 1.86 -11.27 -13.97
C THR A 144 0.56 -10.65 -13.49
N VAL A 145 0.42 -10.38 -12.18
CA VAL A 145 -0.88 -10.05 -11.57
C VAL A 145 -0.87 -8.85 -10.59
N ALA A 146 0.28 -8.24 -10.29
CA ALA A 146 0.27 -6.87 -9.75
C ALA A 146 0.24 -5.86 -10.92
N ASP A 147 -0.16 -4.61 -10.65
CA ASP A 147 -0.07 -3.48 -11.60
C ASP A 147 1.38 -3.10 -11.98
N LEU A 148 2.31 -4.04 -11.95
CA LEU A 148 3.66 -3.79 -12.45
C LEU A 148 3.65 -3.57 -13.95
N THR A 149 2.63 -4.03 -14.68
CA THR A 149 2.54 -3.79 -16.13
C THR A 149 2.07 -2.36 -16.42
N GLY A 150 1.07 -1.81 -15.72
CA GLY A 150 0.66 -0.43 -15.89
C GLY A 150 1.75 0.55 -15.42
N ASP A 151 2.33 0.32 -14.25
CA ASP A 151 3.45 1.13 -13.75
C ASP A 151 4.69 1.05 -14.63
N ALA A 152 5.07 -0.15 -15.09
CA ALA A 152 6.20 -0.29 -16.00
C ALA A 152 5.92 0.32 -17.38
N GLN A 153 4.69 0.22 -17.90
CA GLN A 153 4.32 0.86 -19.17
C GLN A 153 4.32 2.38 -19.06
N ILE A 154 3.81 2.94 -17.96
CA ILE A 154 3.87 4.37 -17.68
C ILE A 154 5.34 4.81 -17.56
N LEU A 155 6.15 4.06 -16.83
CA LEU A 155 7.58 4.35 -16.70
C LEU A 155 8.32 4.25 -18.03
N GLU A 156 8.09 3.20 -18.81
CA GLU A 156 8.67 3.00 -20.14
C GLU A 156 8.28 4.14 -21.08
N LYS A 157 6.98 4.46 -21.15
CA LYS A 157 6.45 5.59 -21.92
C LYS A 157 7.16 6.89 -21.53
N CYS A 158 7.12 7.26 -20.26
CA CYS A 158 7.71 8.51 -19.79
C CYS A 158 9.23 8.56 -19.95
N LEU A 159 9.92 7.43 -19.76
CA LEU A 159 11.37 7.36 -19.90
C LEU A 159 11.79 7.44 -21.38
N SER A 160 10.99 6.86 -22.28
CA SER A 160 11.24 6.94 -23.73
C SER A 160 11.15 8.37 -24.27
N GLU A 161 10.38 9.25 -23.62
CA GLU A 161 10.26 10.67 -23.99
C GLU A 161 11.49 11.51 -23.59
N ILE A 162 12.28 11.06 -22.60
CA ILE A 162 13.36 11.86 -22.00
C ILE A 162 14.75 11.22 -22.09
N SER A 163 14.83 9.94 -22.45
CA SER A 163 16.06 9.16 -22.56
C SER A 163 16.36 8.79 -24.02
N SER A 164 17.58 8.34 -24.29
CA SER A 164 17.96 7.68 -25.53
C SER A 164 18.29 6.19 -25.30
N PRO A 165 18.30 5.33 -26.34
CA PRO A 165 18.67 3.92 -26.21
C PRO A 165 20.04 3.71 -25.55
N GLU A 166 20.99 4.60 -25.78
CA GLU A 166 22.36 4.50 -25.24
C GLU A 166 22.43 4.88 -23.74
N ARG A 167 21.44 5.65 -23.25
CA ARG A 167 21.43 6.19 -21.89
C ARG A 167 20.45 5.49 -20.96
N ILE A 168 19.48 4.75 -21.50
CA ILE A 168 18.35 4.19 -20.75
C ILE A 168 18.80 3.35 -19.55
N ASP A 169 19.82 2.51 -19.72
CA ASP A 169 20.37 1.69 -18.63
C ASP A 169 21.04 2.52 -17.52
N SER A 170 21.68 3.63 -17.89
CA SER A 170 22.27 4.55 -16.90
C SER A 170 21.19 5.34 -16.16
N ASP A 171 20.12 5.73 -16.87
CA ASP A 171 19.03 6.53 -16.32
C ASP A 171 18.13 5.67 -15.42
N LEU A 172 17.85 4.42 -15.80
CA LEU A 172 17.18 3.43 -14.94
C LEU A 172 17.95 3.19 -13.62
N ARG A 173 19.29 3.14 -13.66
CA ARG A 173 20.10 3.00 -12.44
C ARG A 173 19.98 4.18 -11.49
N LYS A 174 19.73 5.40 -11.99
CA LYS A 174 19.47 6.57 -11.13
C LYS A 174 18.16 6.41 -10.37
N LEU A 175 17.13 5.83 -10.99
CA LEU A 175 15.82 5.61 -10.37
C LEU A 175 15.88 4.68 -9.16
N ALA A 176 16.80 3.71 -9.16
CA ALA A 176 16.99 2.81 -8.02
C ALA A 176 17.34 3.56 -6.71
N ARG A 177 17.90 4.77 -6.81
CA ARG A 177 18.22 5.65 -5.67
C ARG A 177 17.34 6.90 -5.60
N TYR A 178 16.17 6.88 -6.24
CA TYR A 178 15.23 8.01 -6.29
C TYR A 178 14.93 8.62 -4.91
N ALA A 179 14.74 7.79 -3.89
CA ALA A 179 14.50 8.25 -2.53
C ALA A 179 15.60 9.18 -1.97
N ASN A 180 16.81 9.13 -2.53
CA ASN A 180 17.96 9.91 -2.10
C ASN A 180 18.18 11.16 -2.98
N TRP A 181 17.33 11.43 -3.97
CA TRP A 181 17.49 12.58 -4.87
C TRP A 181 17.21 13.90 -4.14
N THR A 182 18.22 14.78 -4.14
CA THR A 182 18.10 16.13 -3.60
C THR A 182 17.54 17.11 -4.64
N SER A 183 17.79 16.84 -5.92
CA SER A 183 17.25 17.54 -7.09
C SER A 183 16.85 16.52 -8.16
N GLU A 184 16.10 16.98 -9.17
CA GLU A 184 15.67 16.12 -10.26
C GLU A 184 16.87 15.66 -11.10
N GLU A 185 17.20 14.36 -11.08
CA GLU A 185 18.31 13.80 -11.87
C GLU A 185 17.89 13.32 -13.27
N LEU A 186 16.59 13.10 -13.46
CA LEU A 186 15.95 12.80 -14.75
C LEU A 186 14.87 13.85 -15.03
N PRO A 187 15.22 14.92 -15.77
CA PRO A 187 14.34 16.07 -15.96
C PRO A 187 12.94 15.68 -16.44
N CYS A 188 11.93 16.20 -15.76
CA CYS A 188 10.51 16.02 -16.07
C CYS A 188 9.94 14.60 -16.00
N LEU A 189 10.73 13.58 -15.66
CA LEU A 189 10.22 12.20 -15.52
C LEU A 189 9.07 12.15 -14.51
N MET A 190 9.28 12.75 -13.34
CA MET A 190 8.30 12.77 -12.25
C MET A 190 7.01 13.48 -12.64
N ARG A 191 7.10 14.49 -13.50
CA ARG A 191 5.93 15.18 -14.05
C ARG A 191 5.12 14.27 -14.96
N CYS A 192 5.78 13.52 -15.84
CA CYS A 192 5.11 12.56 -16.70
C CYS A 192 4.45 11.44 -15.88
N LEU A 193 5.19 10.80 -14.97
CA LEU A 193 4.66 9.74 -14.11
C LEU A 193 3.42 10.20 -13.32
N ALA A 194 3.50 11.37 -12.67
CA ALA A 194 2.38 11.92 -11.92
C ALA A 194 1.18 12.29 -12.81
N SER A 195 1.43 12.71 -14.06
CA SER A 195 0.37 13.02 -15.03
C SER A 195 -0.32 11.77 -15.57
N GLU A 196 0.43 10.72 -15.88
CA GLU A 196 -0.12 9.44 -16.36
C GLU A 196 -0.96 8.75 -15.28
N LYS A 197 -0.55 8.88 -14.01
CA LYS A 197 -1.37 8.50 -12.86
C LYS A 197 -2.55 9.44 -12.60
N GLY A 198 -2.64 10.56 -13.33
CA GLY A 198 -3.68 11.58 -13.18
C GLY A 198 -3.59 12.37 -11.87
N TRP A 199 -2.49 12.27 -11.13
CA TRP A 199 -2.23 13.04 -9.92
C TRP A 199 -1.84 14.48 -10.23
N PHE A 200 -1.31 14.75 -11.41
CA PHE A 200 -0.79 16.06 -11.80
C PHE A 200 -1.34 16.53 -13.15
N ASP A 201 -1.95 17.72 -13.16
CA ASP A 201 -2.36 18.42 -14.37
C ASP A 201 -1.17 19.20 -14.95
N ILE A 202 -0.67 18.76 -16.11
CA ILE A 202 0.44 19.42 -16.80
C ILE A 202 0.05 20.83 -17.26
N GLN A 203 -1.17 21.03 -17.76
CA GLN A 203 -1.62 22.31 -18.32
C GLN A 203 -1.87 23.34 -17.21
N ALA A 204 -2.57 22.94 -16.16
CA ALA A 204 -2.81 23.80 -15.00
C ALA A 204 -1.57 23.91 -14.09
N ASN A 205 -0.56 23.06 -14.28
CA ASN A 205 0.63 22.94 -13.44
C ASN A 205 0.23 22.83 -11.96
N ARG A 206 -0.54 21.78 -11.64
CA ARG A 206 -1.30 21.60 -10.40
C ARG A 206 -1.45 20.13 -10.03
N TRP A 207 -1.38 19.82 -8.73
CA TRP A 207 -1.76 18.53 -8.17
C TRP A 207 -3.28 18.38 -7.97
N HIS A 208 -3.82 17.22 -8.31
CA HIS A 208 -5.21 16.83 -8.08
C HIS A 208 -5.41 16.31 -6.66
N LYS A 209 -5.77 17.22 -5.73
CA LYS A 209 -5.99 16.89 -4.31
C LYS A 209 -6.90 15.68 -4.12
N GLN A 210 -8.07 15.68 -4.76
CA GLN A 210 -9.09 14.66 -4.54
C GLN A 210 -8.57 13.27 -4.93
N ARG A 211 -8.01 13.16 -6.13
CA ARG A 211 -7.44 11.91 -6.63
C ARG A 211 -6.28 11.39 -5.79
N LEU A 212 -5.38 12.27 -5.36
CA LEU A 212 -4.30 11.89 -4.44
C LEU A 212 -4.83 11.37 -3.10
N ALA A 213 -5.85 12.02 -2.53
CA ALA A 213 -6.42 11.62 -1.25
C ALA A 213 -7.22 10.31 -1.37
N GLU A 214 -7.84 10.04 -2.51
CA GLU A 214 -8.57 8.80 -2.81
C GLU A 214 -7.61 7.63 -3.06
N GLU A 215 -6.54 7.82 -3.85
CA GLU A 215 -5.62 6.75 -4.22
C GLU A 215 -4.51 6.49 -3.18
N LEU A 216 -4.01 7.54 -2.51
CA LEU A 216 -2.91 7.42 -1.53
C LEU A 216 -3.37 7.66 -0.09
N GLY A 217 -4.63 8.02 0.13
CA GLY A 217 -5.15 8.35 1.46
C GLY A 217 -5.00 9.83 1.84
N ALA A 218 -5.96 10.31 2.63
CA ALA A 218 -6.02 11.71 3.06
C ALA A 218 -4.80 12.12 3.91
N ASP A 219 -4.24 11.21 4.70
CA ASP A 219 -3.12 11.48 5.59
C ASP A 219 -1.81 11.70 4.83
N ILE A 220 -1.56 10.93 3.77
CA ILE A 220 -0.42 11.15 2.86
C ILE A 220 -0.54 12.50 2.16
N TYR A 221 -1.73 12.86 1.67
CA TYR A 221 -1.95 14.20 1.10
C TYR A 221 -1.71 15.30 2.15
N ASN A 222 -2.19 15.11 3.38
CA ASN A 222 -2.06 16.09 4.45
C ASN A 222 -0.61 16.31 4.86
N TYR A 223 0.17 15.22 5.00
CA TYR A 223 1.62 15.28 5.23
C TYR A 223 2.31 16.15 4.16
N CYS A 224 1.93 15.96 2.89
CA CYS A 224 2.53 16.70 1.76
C CYS A 224 1.83 18.00 1.36
N ARG A 225 0.78 18.41 2.08
CA ARG A 225 -0.15 19.47 1.64
C ARG A 225 0.55 20.76 1.25
N TYR A 226 1.57 21.16 2.01
CA TYR A 226 2.34 22.36 1.74
C TYR A 226 3.11 22.26 0.40
N GLU A 227 3.87 21.18 0.19
CA GLU A 227 4.64 20.95 -1.03
C GLU A 227 3.72 20.80 -2.26
N LEU A 228 2.57 20.15 -2.10
CA LEU A 228 1.59 19.94 -3.17
C LEU A 228 0.76 21.20 -3.52
N ARG A 229 0.81 22.26 -2.70
CA ARG A 229 0.12 23.53 -2.96
C ARG A 229 1.06 24.64 -3.39
N ARG A 230 2.35 24.56 -3.06
CA ARG A 230 3.36 25.56 -3.39
C ARG A 230 3.80 25.45 -4.84
N LYS A 231 2.93 25.91 -5.75
CA LYS A 231 3.19 25.95 -7.19
C LYS A 231 4.47 26.73 -7.50
N THR A 232 5.35 26.13 -8.30
CA THR A 232 6.49 26.82 -8.92
C THR A 232 6.30 27.00 -10.42
N ARG A 233 7.00 27.98 -11.00
CA ARG A 233 6.96 28.23 -12.45
C ARG A 233 7.41 27.02 -13.25
N ASP A 234 8.51 26.38 -12.83
CA ASP A 234 8.93 25.12 -13.39
C ASP A 234 8.04 23.97 -12.86
N GLY A 235 7.26 23.39 -13.76
CA GLY A 235 6.36 22.28 -13.47
C GLY A 235 7.09 20.95 -13.24
N CYS A 236 8.31 20.78 -13.79
CA CYS A 236 9.08 19.54 -13.58
C CYS A 236 9.62 19.48 -12.16
N SER A 237 10.31 20.53 -11.71
CA SER A 237 10.71 20.68 -10.31
C SER A 237 9.50 20.61 -9.36
N TYR A 238 8.35 21.16 -9.75
CA TYR A 238 7.15 21.11 -8.91
C TYR A 238 6.64 19.68 -8.73
N ALA A 239 6.52 18.92 -9.82
CA ALA A 239 6.09 17.53 -9.78
C ALA A 239 7.11 16.64 -9.06
N HIS A 240 8.40 16.84 -9.32
CA HIS A 240 9.48 16.12 -8.63
C HIS A 240 9.42 16.34 -7.11
N ARG A 241 9.29 17.58 -6.64
CA ARG A 241 9.17 17.87 -5.19
C ARG A 241 7.95 17.19 -4.57
N GLY A 242 6.81 17.24 -5.25
CA GLY A 242 5.58 16.62 -4.74
C GLY A 242 5.65 15.09 -4.70
N LEU A 243 6.10 14.42 -5.76
CA LEU A 243 6.29 12.95 -5.73
C LEU A 243 7.31 12.53 -4.68
N ARG A 244 8.41 13.29 -4.52
CA ARG A 244 9.41 12.99 -3.48
C ARG A 244 8.79 13.07 -2.09
N CYS A 245 7.97 14.11 -1.86
CA CYS A 245 7.23 14.23 -0.61
C CYS A 245 6.30 13.03 -0.39
N LEU A 246 5.48 12.67 -1.39
CA LEU A 246 4.54 11.56 -1.29
C LEU A 246 5.26 10.25 -0.96
N LYS A 247 6.42 10.01 -1.59
CA LYS A 247 7.26 8.85 -1.28
C LYS A 247 7.78 8.86 0.16
N GLN A 248 8.17 10.02 0.68
CA GLN A 248 8.57 10.15 2.08
C GLN A 248 7.38 9.96 3.03
N ALA A 249 6.19 10.44 2.66
CA ALA A 249 4.97 10.28 3.43
C ALA A 249 4.61 8.79 3.58
N GLU A 250 4.68 8.00 2.51
CA GLU A 250 4.48 6.55 2.59
C GLU A 250 5.41 5.87 3.62
N LEU A 251 6.66 6.32 3.72
CA LEU A 251 7.64 5.75 4.64
C LEU A 251 7.39 6.16 6.10
N HIS A 252 6.92 7.38 6.33
CA HIS A 252 6.88 7.96 7.68
C HIS A 252 5.48 8.07 8.29
N ALA A 253 4.44 8.30 7.48
CA ALA A 253 3.07 8.42 7.96
C ALA A 253 2.56 7.10 8.54
N GLY A 254 2.81 5.98 7.87
CA GLY A 254 2.43 4.64 8.36
C GLY A 254 3.11 4.27 9.68
N ASN A 255 4.41 4.56 9.80
CA ASN A 255 5.15 4.35 11.05
C ASN A 255 4.60 5.23 12.20
N SER A 256 4.34 6.50 11.92
CA SER A 256 3.76 7.43 12.91
C SER A 256 2.37 6.96 13.36
N LEU A 257 1.50 6.57 12.43
CA LEU A 257 0.18 6.04 12.76
C LEU A 257 0.27 4.77 13.63
N THR A 258 1.19 3.85 13.28
CA THR A 258 1.43 2.62 14.05
C THR A 258 1.83 2.94 15.49
N ILE A 259 2.76 3.89 15.68
CA ILE A 259 3.22 4.29 17.01
C ILE A 259 2.10 4.98 17.80
N LEU A 260 1.30 5.82 17.14
CA LEU A 260 0.15 6.48 17.78
C LEU A 260 -0.86 5.44 18.29
N LEU A 261 -1.19 4.43 17.47
CA LEU A 261 -2.10 3.35 17.85
C LEU A 261 -1.54 2.50 18.98
N LEU A 262 -0.23 2.21 18.97
CA LEU A 262 0.45 1.50 20.06
C LEU A 262 0.35 2.27 21.38
N CYS A 263 0.70 3.56 21.38
CA CYS A 263 0.59 4.41 22.57
C CYS A 263 -0.85 4.55 23.06
N SER A 264 -1.80 4.70 22.13
CA SER A 264 -3.23 4.71 22.44
C SER A 264 -3.67 3.43 23.15
N SER A 265 -3.20 2.27 22.67
CA SER A 265 -3.47 0.99 23.31
C SER A 265 -2.85 0.89 24.70
N GLN A 266 -1.61 1.36 24.90
CA GLN A 266 -0.94 1.36 26.20
C GLN A 266 -1.67 2.24 27.22
N LEU A 267 -2.27 3.34 26.77
CA LEU A 267 -3.04 4.26 27.58
C LEU A 267 -4.52 3.85 27.73
N ASN A 268 -4.91 2.67 27.25
CA ASN A 268 -6.28 2.16 27.28
C ASN A 268 -7.31 3.15 26.71
N ALA A 269 -6.94 3.87 25.65
CA ALA A 269 -7.80 4.89 25.08
C ALA A 269 -8.99 4.27 24.34
N THR A 270 -10.13 4.94 24.41
CA THR A 270 -11.35 4.55 23.70
C THR A 270 -11.40 5.15 22.30
N ASN A 271 -12.20 4.56 21.41
CA ASN A 271 -12.45 5.10 20.07
C ASN A 271 -13.00 6.54 20.10
N VAL A 272 -13.79 6.89 21.12
CA VAL A 272 -14.32 8.25 21.30
C VAL A 272 -13.18 9.21 21.61
N GLN A 273 -12.25 8.84 22.49
CA GLN A 273 -11.12 9.70 22.81
C GLN A 273 -10.15 9.84 21.63
N LEU A 274 -9.95 8.78 20.83
CA LEU A 274 -9.17 8.84 19.59
C LEU A 274 -9.80 9.80 18.58
N LEU A 275 -11.13 9.75 18.41
CA LEU A 275 -11.86 10.69 17.56
C LEU A 275 -11.78 12.13 18.07
N GLN A 276 -11.75 12.34 19.39
CA GLN A 276 -11.56 13.67 19.97
C GLN A 276 -10.11 14.16 19.82
N TYR A 277 -9.14 13.26 19.90
CA TYR A 277 -7.72 13.57 19.71
C TYR A 277 -7.44 14.05 18.28
N SER A 278 -8.05 13.42 17.27
CA SER A 278 -7.91 13.85 15.86
C SER A 278 -8.51 15.23 15.56
N GLN A 279 -9.35 15.76 16.45
CA GLN A 279 -9.89 17.12 16.35
C GLN A 279 -8.92 18.19 16.87
N LEU A 280 -7.77 17.78 17.44
CA LEU A 280 -6.72 18.69 17.94
C LEU A 280 -7.28 19.76 18.89
N LYS A 281 -8.05 19.32 19.88
CA LYS A 281 -8.63 20.20 20.90
C LYS A 281 -7.52 20.84 21.75
N PRO A 282 -7.74 22.01 22.37
CA PRO A 282 -6.74 22.65 23.24
C PRO A 282 -6.23 21.73 24.36
N ASN A 283 -7.12 20.92 24.94
CA ASN A 283 -6.75 19.93 25.94
C ASN A 283 -6.67 18.54 25.31
N GLU A 284 -5.60 17.83 25.66
CA GLU A 284 -5.35 16.48 25.18
C GLU A 284 -6.46 15.51 25.63
N SER A 285 -7.14 14.91 24.67
CA SER A 285 -8.30 14.04 24.95
C SER A 285 -7.90 12.66 25.51
N ILE A 286 -6.65 12.27 25.31
CA ILE A 286 -6.02 11.06 25.86
C ILE A 286 -4.77 11.53 26.62
N PRO A 287 -4.82 11.63 27.96
CA PRO A 287 -3.71 12.18 28.73
C PRO A 287 -2.37 11.50 28.41
N CYS A 288 -1.37 12.30 28.06
CA CYS A 288 0.01 11.87 27.76
C CYS A 288 0.18 11.01 26.50
N LEU A 289 -0.81 10.96 25.60
CA LEU A 289 -0.68 10.25 24.34
C LEU A 289 0.44 10.83 23.47
N PHE A 290 0.47 12.15 23.32
CA PHE A 290 1.49 12.85 22.57
C PHE A 290 2.86 12.66 23.20
N GLN A 291 2.98 12.67 24.53
CA GLN A 291 4.26 12.36 25.19
C GLN A 291 4.73 10.94 24.82
N CYS A 292 3.87 9.93 24.95
CA CYS A 292 4.25 8.54 24.59
C CYS A 292 4.74 8.47 23.14
N PHE A 293 3.99 9.09 22.22
CA PHE A 293 4.34 9.17 20.81
C PHE A 293 5.69 9.88 20.60
N ALA A 294 5.88 11.02 21.26
CA ALA A 294 7.06 11.86 21.13
C ALA A 294 8.32 11.17 21.68
N ASP A 295 8.18 10.45 22.80
CA ASP A 295 9.26 9.67 23.40
C ASP A 295 9.63 8.50 22.45
N ALA A 296 8.65 7.79 21.88
CA ALA A 296 8.87 6.69 20.94
C ALA A 296 9.59 7.11 19.64
N LEU A 297 9.31 8.32 19.14
CA LEU A 297 9.97 8.89 17.97
C LEU A 297 11.21 9.73 18.31
N SER A 298 11.59 9.81 19.58
CA SER A 298 12.69 10.66 20.04
C SER A 298 12.58 12.10 19.52
N LEU A 299 11.39 12.68 19.60
CA LEU A 299 11.14 14.05 19.10
C LEU A 299 11.89 15.11 19.91
N TYR A 300 12.29 14.76 21.13
CA TYR A 300 13.05 15.58 22.04
C TYR A 300 14.39 14.91 22.39
N ASP A 301 15.40 15.70 22.73
CA ASP A 301 16.60 15.21 23.38
C ASP A 301 16.44 15.15 24.91
N GLU A 302 17.48 14.69 25.61
CA GLU A 302 17.47 14.56 27.08
C GLU A 302 17.30 15.91 27.79
N ALA A 303 17.68 17.01 27.14
CA ALA A 303 17.49 18.38 27.65
C ALA A 303 16.10 18.95 27.32
N GLY A 304 15.24 18.19 26.63
CA GLY A 304 13.92 18.64 26.19
C GLY A 304 13.97 19.62 25.02
N SER A 305 15.07 19.70 24.29
CA SER A 305 15.16 20.44 23.03
C SER A 305 14.65 19.57 21.87
N TRP A 306 14.09 20.21 20.84
CA TRP A 306 13.57 19.49 19.69
C TRP A 306 14.67 18.84 18.86
N ARG A 307 14.42 17.60 18.46
CA ARG A 307 15.10 16.97 17.33
C ARG A 307 14.33 17.30 16.05
N LEU A 308 14.63 18.46 15.46
CA LEU A 308 13.85 19.04 14.36
C LEU A 308 13.62 18.07 13.19
N LEU A 309 14.62 17.26 12.84
CA LEU A 309 14.50 16.28 11.76
C LEU A 309 13.45 15.20 12.08
N ASN A 310 13.39 14.70 13.32
CA ASN A 310 12.43 13.68 13.73
C ASN A 310 11.01 14.24 13.72
N TRP A 311 10.85 15.48 14.17
CA TRP A 311 9.57 16.20 14.06
C TRP A 311 9.10 16.33 12.62
N GLN A 312 10.01 16.64 11.70
CA GLN A 312 9.70 16.70 10.27
C GLN A 312 9.29 15.32 9.76
N GLN A 313 10.10 14.30 9.99
CA GLN A 313 9.73 12.94 9.58
C GLN A 313 8.36 12.51 10.12
N ALA A 314 8.00 12.88 11.35
CA ALA A 314 6.70 12.55 11.94
C ALA A 314 5.53 13.36 11.34
N PHE A 315 5.69 14.66 11.14
CA PHE A 315 4.56 15.60 10.94
C PHE A 315 4.63 16.47 9.68
N GLY A 316 5.73 16.46 8.94
CA GLY A 316 5.81 17.19 7.69
C GLY A 316 7.15 17.09 6.97
N PRO A 317 7.18 17.07 5.63
CA PRO A 317 8.35 16.70 4.85
C PRO A 317 9.60 17.49 5.23
N THR A 318 10.76 16.82 5.21
CA THR A 318 12.08 17.46 5.35
C THR A 318 12.27 18.46 4.21
N ARG A 319 12.35 19.75 4.53
CA ARG A 319 12.31 20.83 3.52
C ARG A 319 13.71 21.31 3.16
N GLN A 320 13.94 21.53 1.85
CA GLN A 320 15.00 22.42 1.35
C GLN A 320 14.41 23.82 1.18
N GLU A 321 14.47 24.60 2.26
CA GLU A 321 14.31 26.06 2.39
C GLU A 321 13.20 26.89 1.65
N PRO A 322 12.75 27.99 2.28
CA PRO A 322 12.89 28.30 3.71
C PRO A 322 11.95 27.41 4.51
N GLN A 323 12.47 26.82 5.59
CA GLN A 323 11.64 26.07 6.54
C GLN A 323 10.75 27.06 7.31
N PRO A 324 9.54 26.65 7.75
CA PRO A 324 8.79 27.45 8.72
C PRO A 324 9.65 27.65 9.95
N ASP A 325 9.58 28.85 10.51
CA ASP A 325 10.18 29.10 11.80
C ASP A 325 9.31 28.44 12.88
N TYR A 326 9.69 27.22 13.26
CA TYR A 326 9.05 26.52 14.36
C TYR A 326 9.47 27.09 15.71
N SER A 327 10.51 27.93 15.82
CA SER A 327 11.03 28.37 17.12
C SER A 327 9.99 29.10 17.97
N ALA A 328 9.03 29.78 17.33
CA ALA A 328 7.88 30.41 17.97
C ALA A 328 6.97 29.42 18.72
N CYS A 329 7.01 28.14 18.36
CA CYS A 329 6.26 27.09 19.03
C CYS A 329 6.97 26.50 20.25
N ARG A 330 8.24 26.84 20.50
CA ARG A 330 8.99 26.29 21.63
C ARG A 330 8.59 27.06 22.88
N THR A 331 8.01 26.34 23.84
CA THR A 331 7.69 26.90 25.14
C THR A 331 8.97 27.26 25.90
N SER A 332 8.96 28.38 26.62
CA SER A 332 10.11 28.80 27.43
C SER A 332 10.29 27.88 28.64
N ASP A 333 11.50 27.83 29.19
CA ASP A 333 11.78 27.02 30.40
C ASP A 333 10.95 27.45 31.62
N GLU A 334 10.50 28.70 31.65
CA GLU A 334 9.56 29.19 32.67
C GLU A 334 8.15 28.64 32.43
N GLN A 335 7.65 28.72 31.20
CA GLN A 335 6.33 28.17 30.83
C GLN A 335 6.26 26.66 31.07
N ARG A 336 7.33 25.91 30.74
CA ARG A 336 7.40 24.46 30.99
C ARG A 336 7.37 24.11 32.48
N ARG A 337 7.97 24.95 33.33
CA ARG A 337 7.92 24.79 34.80
C ARG A 337 6.55 25.12 35.38
N LEU A 338 5.83 26.05 34.78
CA LEU A 338 4.49 26.46 35.18
C LEU A 338 3.37 25.56 34.60
N ALA A 339 3.68 24.76 33.58
CA ALA A 339 2.73 23.85 32.96
C ALA A 339 2.25 22.77 33.94
N ALA A 340 1.01 22.31 33.74
CA ALA A 340 0.38 21.32 34.62
C ALA A 340 1.13 19.97 34.66
N SER A 341 1.81 19.60 33.56
CA SER A 341 2.62 18.39 33.46
C SER A 341 3.57 18.46 32.26
N LYS A 342 4.50 17.50 32.17
CA LYS A 342 5.33 17.30 30.98
C LYS A 342 4.50 17.10 29.71
N CYS A 343 3.45 16.28 29.82
CA CYS A 343 2.53 15.99 28.72
C CYS A 343 1.83 17.25 28.20
N ALA A 344 1.40 18.12 29.12
CA ALA A 344 0.64 19.32 28.78
C ALA A 344 1.46 20.28 27.90
N TRP A 345 2.68 20.65 28.31
CA TRP A 345 3.48 21.57 27.49
C TRP A 345 3.94 20.92 26.19
N MET A 346 4.22 19.61 26.15
CA MET A 346 4.56 18.92 24.90
C MET A 346 3.39 18.96 23.92
N TYR A 347 2.17 18.79 24.42
CA TYR A 347 0.96 18.87 23.60
C TYR A 347 0.70 20.29 23.09
N ASP A 348 0.95 21.33 23.90
CA ASP A 348 0.86 22.73 23.46
C ASP A 348 1.83 23.03 22.31
N GLU A 349 3.08 22.56 22.41
CA GLU A 349 4.07 22.69 21.33
C GLU A 349 3.61 21.95 20.07
N TYR A 350 3.05 20.75 20.22
CA TYR A 350 2.47 19.97 19.12
C TYR A 350 1.32 20.71 18.42
N LEU A 351 0.36 21.24 19.17
CA LEU A 351 -0.73 22.04 18.60
C LEU A 351 -0.21 23.29 17.87
N CYS A 352 0.85 23.91 18.38
CA CYS A 352 1.49 25.01 17.67
C CYS A 352 2.12 24.55 16.34
N TRP A 353 2.80 23.40 16.33
CA TRP A 353 3.33 22.79 15.11
C TRP A 353 2.26 22.51 14.07
N GLU A 354 1.14 21.91 14.48
CA GLU A 354 -0.01 21.66 13.60
C GLU A 354 -0.61 22.97 13.04
N ARG A 355 -0.59 24.06 13.82
CA ARG A 355 -1.00 25.38 13.36
C ARG A 355 -0.03 25.97 12.33
N VAL A 356 1.29 25.91 12.59
CA VAL A 356 2.32 26.37 11.65
C VAL A 356 2.25 25.60 10.32
N ASN A 357 1.89 24.31 10.39
CA ASN A 357 1.69 23.47 9.21
C ASN A 357 0.32 23.65 8.53
N GLY A 358 -0.58 24.45 9.10
CA GLY A 358 -1.90 24.74 8.51
C GLY A 358 -2.90 23.58 8.64
N ASN A 359 -2.73 22.72 9.64
CA ASN A 359 -3.66 21.63 9.99
C ASN A 359 -4.68 22.07 11.04
N LEU A 360 -4.36 23.09 11.84
CA LEU A 360 -5.28 23.76 12.76
C LEU A 360 -5.74 25.10 12.20
N ASN A 361 -7.06 25.27 12.04
CA ASN A 361 -7.65 26.59 11.78
C ASN A 361 -7.50 27.44 13.05
N GLY A 362 -6.92 28.64 12.92
CA GLY A 362 -6.63 29.56 14.03
C GLY A 362 -7.85 30.12 14.77
N THR A 363 -9.05 29.55 14.64
CA THR A 363 -10.31 30.03 15.23
C THR A 363 -10.75 29.29 16.48
N ASN A 364 -10.08 28.20 16.89
CA ASN A 364 -10.51 27.37 18.04
C ASN A 364 -9.67 27.58 19.30
N VAL A 365 -9.19 28.80 19.54
CA VAL A 365 -8.57 29.18 20.83
C VAL A 365 -9.36 30.35 21.40
N VAL A 366 -10.41 30.02 22.15
CA VAL A 366 -10.96 30.84 23.24
C VAL A 366 -10.96 29.96 24.48
#